data_AF-A0A661EPI9-F1
#
_entry.id   AF-A0A661EPI9-F1
#
_cell.length_a   1.000
_cell.length_b   1.000
_cell.length_c   1.000
_cell.angle_alpha   90.00
_cell.angle_beta   90.00
_cell.angle_gamma   90.00
#
_symmetry.space_group_name_H-M   'P 1'
#
loop_
_entity.id
_entity.type
_entity.pdbx_description
1 polymer ?
#
loop_
_entity_poly.entity_id
_entity_poly.type
_entity_poly.pdbx_seq_one_letter_code
_entity_poly.pdbx_strand_id
1 'polypeptide(L)' 'MFESAELGHKISKEVYSHEEPLLREQLLECQYELLAAQRFPVLVIISGADGAGKGETVNLLNEWMDPRLIMTEA' A
#
# COMPACT_ATOMS: atom_id res chain seq x y z
N MET A 1 -18.03 -2.13 -15.95
CA MET A 1 -16.59 -2.30 -15.58
C MET A 1 -16.26 -1.68 -14.22
N PHE A 2 -16.75 -0.47 -13.90
CA PHE A 2 -16.57 0.15 -12.58
C PHE A 2 -17.63 -0.23 -11.54
N GLU A 3 -18.71 -0.93 -11.94
CA GLU A 3 -19.83 -1.22 -11.03
C GLU A 3 -19.40 -2.00 -9.78
N SER A 4 -18.34 -2.81 -9.87
CA SER A 4 -17.81 -3.53 -8.71
C SER A 4 -17.14 -2.61 -7.70
N ALA A 5 -16.51 -1.51 -8.10
CA ALA A 5 -15.88 -0.54 -7.20
C ALA A 5 -16.93 0.37 -6.50
N GLU A 6 -18.12 0.48 -7.07
CA GLU A 6 -19.21 1.33 -6.58
C GLU A 6 -20.13 0.63 -5.56
N LEU A 7 -19.85 -0.64 -5.22
CA LEU A 7 -20.65 -1.43 -4.27
C LEU A 7 -20.56 -0.93 -2.80
N GLY A 8 -19.83 0.17 -2.56
CA GLY A 8 -19.69 0.75 -1.24
C GLY A 8 -18.83 -0.10 -0.31
N HIS A 9 -17.75 -0.70 -0.83
CA HIS A 9 -16.80 -1.52 -0.07
C HIS A 9 -16.31 -0.78 1.17
N LYS A 10 -16.47 -1.42 2.33
CA LYS A 10 -16.04 -0.90 3.62
C LYS A 10 -15.52 -2.04 4.48
N ILE A 11 -14.49 -1.75 5.25
CA ILE A 11 -13.97 -2.62 6.31
C ILE A 11 -14.37 -1.97 7.63
N SER A 12 -14.81 -2.77 8.60
CA SER A 12 -15.11 -2.26 9.95
C SER A 12 -13.82 -1.83 10.65
N LYS A 13 -13.94 -0.91 11.60
CA LYS A 13 -12.75 -0.42 12.31
C LYS A 13 -12.04 -1.53 13.08
N GLU A 14 -12.80 -2.47 13.63
CA GLU A 14 -12.30 -3.60 14.40
C GLU A 14 -11.48 -4.55 13.51
N VAL A 15 -12.00 -4.88 12.33
CA VAL A 15 -11.27 -5.71 11.36
C VAL A 15 -10.01 -5.00 10.90
N TYR A 16 -10.12 -3.73 10.53
CA TYR A 16 -8.96 -2.95 10.09
C TYR A 16 -7.87 -2.89 11.18
N SER A 17 -8.22 -2.58 12.42
CA SER A 17 -7.25 -2.54 13.53
C SER A 17 -6.63 -3.89 13.87
N HIS A 18 -7.27 -5.01 13.52
CA HIS A 18 -6.70 -6.34 13.69
C HIS A 18 -5.72 -6.70 12.57
N GLU A 19 -6.10 -6.43 11.31
CA GLU A 19 -5.35 -6.85 10.12
C GLU A 19 -4.18 -5.90 9.78
N GLU A 20 -4.34 -4.60 10.04
CA GLU A 20 -3.34 -3.58 9.73
C GLU A 20 -1.92 -3.90 10.25
N PRO A 21 -1.70 -4.23 11.54
CA PRO A 21 -0.36 -4.48 12.04
C PRO A 21 0.30 -5.70 11.39
N LEU A 22 -0.49 -6.74 11.09
CA LEU A 22 -0.01 -7.96 10.44
C LEU A 22 0.43 -7.66 9.01
N LEU A 23 -0.39 -6.91 8.26
CA LEU A 23 -0.05 -6.50 6.90
C LEU A 23 1.19 -5.60 6.86
N ARG A 24 1.30 -4.66 7.80
CA ARG A 24 2.48 -3.78 7.91
C ARG A 24 3.76 -4.57 8.11
N GLU A 25 3.76 -5.54 9.03
CA GLU A 25 4.91 -6.41 9.29
C GLU A 25 5.30 -7.20 8.03
N GLN A 26 4.33 -7.82 7.36
CA GLN A 26 4.56 -8.59 6.13
C GLN A 26 5.12 -7.73 4.99
N LEU A 27 4.65 -6.49 4.86
CA LEU A 27 5.17 -5.56 3.85
C LEU A 27 6.63 -5.19 4.12
N LEU A 28 6.99 -4.92 5.37
CA LEU A 28 8.37 -4.64 5.76
C LEU A 28 9.28 -5.85 5.53
N GLU A 29 8.85 -7.04 5.95
CA GLU A 29 9.60 -8.28 5.73
C GLU A 29 9.88 -8.50 4.24
N CYS A 30 8.82 -8.44 3.41
CA CYS A 30 8.94 -8.56 1.95
C CYS A 30 9.88 -7.51 1.33
N GLN A 31 9.85 -6.27 1.83
CA GLN A 31 10.74 -5.21 1.37
C GLN A 31 12.22 -5.52 1.65
N TYR A 32 12.54 -6.01 2.84
CA TYR A 32 13.91 -6.38 3.20
C TYR A 32 14.37 -7.66 2.51
N GLU A 33 13.49 -8.64 2.29
CA GLU A 33 13.78 -9.81 1.47
C GLU A 33 14.13 -9.41 0.04
N LEU A 34 13.36 -8.49 -0.56
CA LEU A 34 13.62 -7.97 -1.89
C LEU A 34 14.99 -7.27 -1.96
N LEU A 35 15.30 -6.43 -0.96
CA LEU A 35 16.57 -5.73 -0.84
C LEU A 35 17.75 -6.72 -0.74
N ALA A 36 17.62 -7.76 0.08
CA ALA A 36 18.66 -8.77 0.26
C ALA A 36 18.86 -9.61 -1.00
N ALA A 37 17.77 -10.00 -1.67
CA ALA A 37 17.82 -10.89 -2.82
C ALA A 37 18.26 -10.18 -4.12
N GLN A 38 18.06 -8.85 -4.23
CA GLN A 38 18.40 -8.02 -5.41
C GLN A 38 17.92 -8.61 -6.75
N ARG A 39 16.75 -9.27 -6.73
CA ARG A 39 16.29 -10.06 -7.88
C ARG A 39 15.67 -9.20 -8.98
N PHE A 40 14.93 -8.16 -8.61
CA PHE A 40 14.23 -7.29 -9.55
C PHE A 40 13.78 -5.98 -8.87
N PRO A 41 13.53 -4.91 -9.63
CA PRO A 41 12.86 -3.70 -9.14
C PRO A 41 11.33 -3.85 -9.11
N VAL A 42 10.65 -3.15 -8.20
CA VAL A 42 9.18 -3.07 -8.13
C VAL A 42 8.70 -1.68 -8.53
N LEU A 43 7.72 -1.61 -9.43
CA LEU A 43 7.04 -0.37 -9.84
C LEU A 43 5.56 -0.48 -9.51
N VAL A 44 5.02 0.51 -8.79
CA VAL A 44 3.60 0.60 -8.44
C VAL A 44 3.04 1.89 -9.05
N ILE A 45 2.05 1.77 -9.93
CA ILE A 45 1.37 2.92 -10.55
C ILE A 45 0.06 3.17 -9.81
N ILE A 46 -0.07 4.35 -9.19
CA ILE A 46 -1.29 4.75 -8.49
C ILE A 46 -2.07 5.73 -9.36
N SER A 47 -3.29 5.34 -9.74
CA SER A 47 -4.16 6.05 -10.68
C SER A 47 -5.61 5.99 -10.21
N GLY A 48 -6.42 6.98 -10.60
CA GLY A 48 -7.82 7.08 -10.20
C GLY A 48 -8.33 8.51 -10.18
N ALA A 49 -9.63 8.66 -9.93
CA ALA A 49 -10.30 9.96 -9.84
C ALA A 49 -9.73 10.85 -8.72
N ASP A 50 -9.96 12.16 -8.83
CA ASP A 50 -9.61 13.10 -7.77
C ASP A 50 -10.44 12.84 -6.53
N GLY A 51 -9.81 12.91 -5.36
CA GLY A 51 -10.43 12.55 -4.09
C GLY A 51 -10.59 11.05 -3.82
N ALA A 52 -10.08 10.16 -4.71
CA ALA A 52 -10.16 8.72 -4.52
C ALA A 52 -9.15 8.13 -3.50
N GLY A 53 -8.42 8.97 -2.76
CA GLY A 53 -7.48 8.51 -1.73
C GLY A 53 -6.08 8.12 -2.23
N LYS A 54 -5.69 8.53 -3.45
CA LYS A 54 -4.40 8.15 -4.07
C LYS A 54 -3.20 8.57 -3.22
N GLY A 55 -3.14 9.85 -2.84
CA GLY A 55 -2.03 10.40 -2.07
C GLY A 55 -2.01 9.87 -0.65
N GLU A 56 -3.18 9.72 -0.03
CA GLU A 56 -3.37 9.16 1.30
C GLU A 56 -2.85 7.71 1.35
N THR A 57 -3.14 6.91 0.32
CA THR A 57 -2.65 5.53 0.22
C THR A 57 -1.13 5.48 0.07
N VAL A 58 -0.55 6.33 -0.79
CA VAL A 58 0.91 6.41 -0.95
C VAL A 58 1.61 6.85 0.33
N ASN A 59 1.04 7.82 1.05
CA ASN A 59 1.57 8.27 2.33
C ASN A 59 1.52 7.15 3.38
N LEU A 60 0.41 6.41 3.45
CA LEU A 60 0.27 5.28 4.36
C LEU A 60 1.30 4.17 4.08
N LEU A 61 1.55 3.86 2.80
CA LEU A 61 2.59 2.90 2.41
C LEU A 61 3.99 3.38 2.82
N ASN A 62 4.29 4.68 2.67
CA ASN A 62 5.56 5.25 3.11
C ASN A 62 5.70 5.30 4.65
N GLU A 63 4.59 5.36 5.39
CA GLU A 63 4.59 5.25 6.86
C GLU A 63 4.81 3.80 7.33
N TRP A 64 4.23 2.84 6.61
CA TRP A 64 4.27 1.43 6.98
C TRP A 64 5.58 0.74 6.60
N MET A 65 6.14 1.09 5.45
CA MET A 65 7.35 0.49 4.89
C MET A 65 8.58 1.36 5.19
N ASP A 66 9.78 0.89 4.89
CA ASP A 66 10.99 1.72 5.00
C ASP A 66 11.04 2.72 3.83
N PRO A 67 10.79 4.02 4.05
CA PRO A 67 10.69 5.01 2.97
C PRO A 67 12.05 5.27 2.32
N ARG A 68 13.17 4.90 2.97
CA ARG A 68 14.52 5.07 2.38
C ARG A 68 14.75 4.14 1.20
N LEU A 69 13.94 3.10 1.06
CA LEU A 69 13.99 2.12 -0.02
C LEU A 69 12.85 2.32 -1.04
N ILE A 70 12.07 3.40 -0.92
CA ILE A 70 10.95 3.72 -1.80
C ILE A 70 11.21 5.08 -2.44
N MET A 71 11.04 5.16 -3.76
CA MET A 71 11.02 6.42 -4.49
C MET A 71 9.59 6.71 -4.93
N THR A 72 9.07 7.87 -4.57
CA THR A 72 7.71 8.31 -4.93
C THR A 72 7.82 9.50 -5.86
N GLU A 73 7.21 9.41 -7.04
CA GLU A 73 7.15 10.46 -8.06
C GLU A 73 5.67 10.74 -8.39
N ALA A 74 5.31 12.03 -8.53
CA ALA A 74 3.94 12.50 -8.75
C ALA A 74 3.78 13.27 -10.07
#